data_AF-A0A7S3K5D2-F1
#
_entry.id   AF-A0A7S3K5D2-F1
#
_cell.length_a   1.000
_cell.length_b   1.000
_cell.length_c   1.000
_cell.angle_alpha   90.00
_cell.angle_beta   90.00
_cell.angle_gamma   90.00
#
_symmetry.space_group_name_H-M   'P 1'
#
loop_
_entity.id
_entity.type
_entity.pdbx_description
1 polymer ?
#
loop_
_entity_poly.entity_id
_entity_poly.type
_entity_poly.pdbx_seq_one_letter_code
_entity_poly.pdbx_strand_id
1 'polypeptide(L)'
;MEKSGWINLIQKLIMAARDIATVMDNHEKNVLIHCSDGWDRTAQLSTLAQIILDPFYRTLKGFQILIEKDWVSFGHMFELRLGHFKVEKQDTSQRSPIF
;
A
#
# COMPACT_ATOMS: atom_id res chain seq x y z
N MET A 1 -9.73 -21.01 -2.08
CA MET A 1 -9.45 -19.57 -1.87
C MET A 1 -9.75 -19.11 -0.45
N GLU A 2 -10.88 -19.48 0.16
CA GLU A 2 -11.22 -19.04 1.53
C GLU A 2 -10.22 -19.49 2.60
N LYS A 3 -9.67 -20.71 2.50
CA LYS A 3 -8.73 -21.26 3.50
C LYS A 3 -7.39 -20.52 3.59
N SER A 4 -6.95 -19.79 2.56
CA SER A 4 -5.67 -19.07 2.62
C SER A 4 -5.78 -17.71 3.32
N GLY A 5 -7.00 -17.22 3.57
CA GLY A 5 -7.23 -15.88 4.13
C GLY A 5 -6.87 -14.72 3.18
N TRP A 6 -6.37 -15.00 1.97
CA TRP A 6 -5.90 -13.98 1.04
C TRP A 6 -6.97 -12.95 0.69
N ILE A 7 -8.17 -13.41 0.32
CA ILE A 7 -9.29 -12.53 -0.03
C ILE A 7 -9.70 -11.67 1.17
N ASN A 8 -9.63 -12.21 2.40
CA ASN A 8 -9.93 -11.44 3.61
C ASN A 8 -8.91 -10.32 3.85
N LEU A 9 -7.63 -10.53 3.51
CA LEU A 9 -6.60 -9.49 3.60
C LEU A 9 -6.84 -8.37 2.59
N ILE A 10 -7.12 -8.73 1.33
CA ILE A 10 -7.44 -7.76 0.27
C ILE A 10 -8.72 -6.97 0.61
N GLN A 11 -9.76 -7.66 1.08
CA GLN A 11 -11.00 -7.03 1.49
C GLN A 11 -10.77 -6.01 2.61
N LYS A 12 -9.97 -6.36 3.62
CA LYS A 12 -9.62 -5.43 4.72
C LYS A 12 -8.91 -4.18 4.21
N LEU A 13 -7.97 -4.31 3.28
CA LEU A 13 -7.26 -3.16 2.68
C LEU A 13 -8.22 -2.25 1.90
N ILE A 14 -9.06 -2.83 1.05
CA ILE A 14 -10.01 -2.06 0.24
C ILE A 14 -11.05 -1.37 1.12
N MET A 15 -11.59 -2.06 2.14
CA MET A 15 -12.54 -1.46 3.08
C MET A 15 -11.93 -0.29 3.85
N ALA A 16 -10.72 -0.46 4.37
CA ALA A 16 -10.02 0.62 5.08
C ALA A 16 -9.74 1.83 4.18
N ALA A 17 -9.30 1.61 2.93
CA ALA A 17 -9.08 2.69 1.96
C ALA A 17 -10.38 3.43 1.59
N ARG A 18 -11.49 2.71 1.43
CA ARG A 18 -12.81 3.30 1.23
C ARG A 18 -13.24 4.15 2.43
N ASP A 19 -13.03 3.66 3.64
CA ASP A 19 -13.39 4.39 4.85
C ASP A 19 -12.56 5.68 4.99
N ILE A 20 -11.26 5.65 4.67
CA ILE A 20 -10.40 6.84 4.58
C ILE A 20 -10.97 7.82 3.55
N ALA A 21 -11.25 7.36 2.33
CA ALA A 21 -11.79 8.21 1.27
C ALA A 21 -13.14 8.84 1.67
N THR A 22 -14.01 8.08 2.34
CA THR A 22 -15.31 8.54 2.83
C THR A 22 -15.15 9.65 3.88
N VAL A 23 -14.19 9.51 4.79
CA VAL A 23 -13.91 10.53 5.82
C VAL A 23 -13.38 11.83 5.20
N MET A 24 -12.57 11.74 4.15
CA MET A 24 -12.04 12.92 3.48
C MET A 24 -13.09 13.61 2.61
N ASP A 25 -13.86 12.85 1.81
CA ASP A 25 -14.79 13.39 0.81
C ASP A 25 -16.14 13.81 1.44
N ASN A 26 -16.77 12.93 2.24
CA ASN A 26 -18.12 13.19 2.77
C ASN A 26 -18.11 13.94 4.11
N HIS A 27 -17.03 13.86 4.88
CA HIS A 27 -16.94 14.44 6.21
C HIS A 27 -15.96 15.61 6.30
N GLU A 28 -15.26 15.93 5.21
CA GLU A 28 -14.30 17.04 5.10
C GLU A 28 -13.25 17.04 6.22
N LYS A 29 -12.79 15.84 6.61
CA LYS A 29 -11.80 15.67 7.70
C LYS A 29 -10.45 15.22 7.17
N ASN A 30 -9.40 15.68 7.85
CA ASN A 30 -8.04 15.20 7.63
C ASN A 30 -7.82 13.85 8.31
N VAL A 31 -7.09 12.96 7.65
CA VAL A 31 -6.77 11.61 8.14
C VAL A 31 -5.25 11.44 8.22
N LEU A 32 -4.75 10.94 9.36
CA LEU A 32 -3.37 10.48 9.51
C LEU A 32 -3.33 8.97 9.33
N ILE A 33 -2.57 8.50 8.34
CA ILE A 33 -2.34 7.07 8.07
C ILE A 33 -0.95 6.70 8.59
N HIS A 34 -0.86 5.75 9.52
CA HIS A 34 0.41 5.20 9.95
C HIS A 34 0.29 3.68 10.21
N CYS A 35 1.44 3.01 10.25
CA CYS A 35 1.53 1.66 10.81
C CYS A 35 2.71 1.61 11.80
N SER A 36 3.37 0.46 11.96
CA SER A 36 4.54 0.33 12.83
C SER A 36 5.72 1.16 12.29
N ASP A 37 6.26 0.79 11.14
CA ASP A 37 7.41 1.47 10.52
C ASP A 37 7.01 2.44 9.40
N GLY A 38 5.75 2.41 8.96
CA GLY A 38 5.21 3.37 8.00
C GLY A 38 5.49 3.08 6.52
N TRP A 39 6.22 2.03 6.16
CA TRP A 39 6.61 1.77 4.76
C TRP A 39 5.85 0.64 4.04
N ASP A 40 4.96 -0.11 4.73
CA ASP A 40 4.21 -1.23 4.14
C ASP A 40 2.71 -0.91 4.04
N ARG A 41 1.98 -1.13 5.14
CA ARG A 41 0.51 -0.93 5.20
C ARG A 41 0.11 0.53 4.97
N THR A 42 0.97 1.47 5.33
CA THR A 42 0.74 2.89 5.05
C THR A 42 0.76 3.17 3.55
N ALA A 43 1.74 2.61 2.81
CA ALA A 43 1.81 2.75 1.36
C ALA A 43 0.57 2.12 0.69
N GLN A 44 0.16 0.92 1.14
CA GLN A 44 -1.08 0.27 0.66
C GLN A 44 -2.31 1.17 0.85
N LEU A 45 -2.57 1.65 2.08
CA LEU A 45 -3.78 2.43 2.36
C LEU A 45 -3.76 3.83 1.74
N SER A 46 -2.62 4.51 1.76
CA SER A 46 -2.49 5.86 1.19
C SER A 46 -2.67 5.85 -0.33
N THR A 47 -2.09 4.88 -1.03
CA THR A 47 -2.23 4.80 -2.50
C THR A 47 -3.62 4.35 -2.93
N LEU A 48 -4.24 3.39 -2.24
CA LEU A 48 -5.62 2.99 -2.51
C LEU A 48 -6.61 4.15 -2.28
N ALA A 49 -6.46 4.91 -1.19
CA ALA A 49 -7.29 6.09 -0.94
C ALA A 49 -7.10 7.17 -2.03
N GLN A 50 -5.86 7.44 -2.44
CA GLN A 50 -5.57 8.39 -3.53
C GLN A 50 -6.16 7.94 -4.88
N ILE A 51 -6.15 6.64 -5.20
CA ILE A 51 -6.78 6.11 -6.42
C ILE A 51 -8.30 6.29 -6.40
N ILE A 52 -8.93 6.14 -5.23
CA ILE A 52 -10.37 6.34 -5.04
C ILE A 52 -10.73 7.83 -5.23
N LEU A 53 -9.96 8.72 -4.62
CA LEU A 53 -10.27 10.16 -4.54
C LEU A 53 -9.86 10.94 -5.79
N ASP A 54 -8.71 10.63 -6.40
CA ASP A 54 -8.16 11.42 -7.49
C ASP A 54 -8.15 10.62 -8.82
N PRO A 55 -8.97 11.02 -9.82
CA PRO A 55 -8.97 10.42 -11.15
C PRO A 55 -7.61 10.44 -11.86
N PHE A 56 -6.73 11.39 -11.56
CA PHE A 56 -5.40 11.47 -12.16
C PHE A 56 -4.59 10.20 -11.95
N TYR A 57 -4.61 9.64 -10.74
CA TYR A 57 -3.87 8.42 -10.39
C TYR A 57 -4.43 7.15 -11.05
N ARG A 58 -5.60 7.23 -11.70
CA ARG A 58 -6.16 6.15 -12.54
C ARG A 58 -5.68 6.21 -14.00
N THR A 59 -4.90 7.21 -14.38
CA THR A 59 -4.20 7.24 -15.67
C THR A 59 -2.88 6.46 -15.58
N LEU A 60 -2.33 5.99 -16.71
CA LEU A 60 -1.02 5.33 -16.72
C LEU A 60 0.07 6.22 -16.11
N LYS A 61 0.11 7.50 -16.48
CA LYS A 61 1.11 8.45 -15.98
C LYS A 61 0.92 8.74 -14.49
N GLY A 62 -0.32 8.94 -14.05
CA GLY A 62 -0.62 9.16 -12.64
C GLY A 62 -0.28 7.94 -11.79
N PHE A 63 -0.63 6.74 -12.24
CA PHE A 63 -0.31 5.51 -11.52
C PHE A 63 1.21 5.29 -11.37
N GLN A 64 1.99 5.56 -12.42
CA GLN A 64 3.47 5.54 -12.33
C GLN A 64 3.98 6.55 -11.29
N ILE A 65 3.48 7.78 -11.31
CA ILE A 65 3.84 8.80 -10.32
C ILE A 65 3.46 8.35 -8.91
N LEU A 66 2.30 7.72 -8.73
CA LEU A 66 1.85 7.23 -7.43
C LEU A 66 2.81 6.16 -6.86
N ILE A 67 3.28 5.24 -7.71
CA ILE A 67 4.29 4.24 -7.32
C ILE A 67 5.60 4.93 -6.94
N GLU A 68 6.13 5.81 -7.80
CA GLU A 68 7.38 6.53 -7.52
C GLU A 68 7.29 7.37 -6.24
N LYS A 69 6.13 7.97 -5.97
CA LYS A 69 5.89 8.78 -4.77
C LYS A 69 5.76 7.91 -3.53
N ASP A 70 4.68 7.15 -3.39
CA ASP A 70 4.29 6.56 -2.10
C ASP A 70 4.94 5.20 -1.82
N TRP A 71 5.54 4.57 -2.84
CA TRP A 71 6.25 3.31 -2.65
C TRP A 71 7.76 3.50 -2.70
N VAL A 72 8.29 4.10 -3.77
CA VAL A 72 9.75 4.23 -3.94
C VAL A 72 10.29 5.35 -3.05
N SER A 73 9.80 6.58 -3.20
CA SER A 73 10.34 7.74 -2.47
C SER A 73 10.06 7.69 -0.97
N PHE A 74 8.96 7.05 -0.57
CA PHE A 74 8.59 6.85 0.84
C PHE A 74 9.21 5.58 1.46
N GLY A 75 10.06 4.87 0.71
CA GLY A 75 10.97 3.88 1.28
C GLY A 75 10.38 2.49 1.51
N HIS A 76 9.39 2.06 0.70
CA HIS A 76 8.99 0.65 0.70
C HIS A 76 10.21 -0.23 0.40
N MET A 77 10.46 -1.21 1.26
CA MET A 77 11.68 -2.03 1.21
C MET A 77 11.59 -3.13 0.14
N PHE A 78 11.46 -2.75 -1.14
CA PHE A 78 11.31 -3.68 -2.25
C PHE A 78 12.36 -4.80 -2.25
N GLU A 79 13.63 -4.47 -2.03
CA GLU A 79 14.71 -5.47 -2.01
C GLU A 79 14.50 -6.51 -0.90
N LEU A 80 14.14 -6.08 0.31
CA LEU A 80 13.93 -6.95 1.45
C LEU A 80 12.65 -7.80 1.30
N ARG A 81 11.58 -7.19 0.78
CA ARG A 81 10.27 -7.83 0.62
C ARG A 81 10.26 -8.85 -0.51
N LEU A 82 10.93 -8.56 -1.63
CA LEU A 82 10.96 -9.41 -2.82
C LEU A 82 12.15 -10.39 -2.82
N GLY A 83 13.26 -10.04 -2.17
CA GLY A 83 14.45 -10.90 -2.08
C GLY A 83 15.17 -11.10 -3.42
N HIS A 84 15.26 -10.05 -4.25
CA HIS A 84 15.85 -10.10 -5.59
C HIS A 84 17.32 -10.58 -5.60
N PHE A 85 18.10 -10.24 -4.58
CA PHE A 85 19.48 -10.67 -4.46
C PHE A 85 19.58 -11.86 -3.49
N LYS A 86 19.95 -13.03 -4.02
CA LYS A 86 20.23 -14.22 -3.20
C LYS A 86 21.60 -14.06 -2.53
N VAL A 87 21.61 -13.46 -1.35
CA VAL A 87 22.76 -13.57 -0.45
C VAL A 87 22.55 -14.82 0.41
N GLU A 88 23.54 -15.72 0.47
CA GLU A 88 23.46 -17.02 1.18
C GLU A 88 23.11 -16.92 2.68
N LYS A 89 23.11 -15.70 3.25
CA LYS A 89 22.77 -15.39 4.65
C LYS A 89 21.63 -14.37 4.80
N GLN A 90 20.80 -14.16 3.78
CA GLN A 90 19.69 -13.21 3.90
C GLN A 90 18.54 -13.82 4.71
N ASP A 91 18.13 -13.11 5.76
CA ASP A 91 16.93 -13.49 6.52
C ASP A 91 15.69 -13.41 5.63
N THR A 92 15.08 -14.57 5.35
CA THR A 92 13.89 -14.67 4.51
C THR A 92 12.60 -14.35 5.27
N SER A 93 12.65 -14.20 6.60
CA SER A 93 11.47 -13.90 7.44
C SER A 93 10.81 -12.57 7.09
N GLN A 94 11.57 -11.67 6.47
CA GLN A 94 11.12 -10.33 6.07
C GLN A 94 10.49 -10.29 4.67
N ARG A 95 10.48 -11.41 3.94
CA ARG A 95 9.86 -11.49 2.61
C ARG A 95 8.35 -11.54 2.74
N SER A 96 7.67 -10.69 1.99
CA SER A 96 6.21 -10.60 2.05
C SER A 96 5.65 -9.94 0.78
N PRO A 97 4.52 -10.43 0.24
CA PRO A 97 3.87 -9.85 -0.94
C PRO A 97 3.06 -8.60 -0.54
N ILE A 98 3.75 -7.50 -0.25
CA ILE A 98 3.12 -6.24 0.18
C ILE A 98 2.70 -5.38 -1.02
N PHE A 99 3.54 -5.26 -2.04
CA PHE A 99 3.26 -4.54 -3.30
C PHE A 99 2.37 -5.36 -4.23
#